data_AF-A0A5P8JVU3-F1
#
_entry.id   AF-A0A5P8JVU3-F1
#
_cell.length_a   1.000
_cell.length_b   1.000
_cell.length_c   1.000
_cell.angle_alpha   90.00
_cell.angle_beta   90.00
_cell.angle_gamma   90.00
#
_symmetry.space_group_name_H-M   'P 1'
#
loop_
_entity.id
_entity.type
_entity.pdbx_description
1 polymer ?
#
loop_
_entity_poly.entity_id
_entity_poly.type
_entity_poly.pdbx_seq_one_letter_code
_entity_poly.pdbx_strand_id
1 'polypeptide(L)'
;MTVSWADGRTTTHCTGWDPKRDRVIAQPPQPDVTIVSIGRLHNDVEGEYADVLQRATIALDLSRNFRDPHVRADLRQLTAHDQVVRDTVMATPGVREVLAATALQIQGYLAGPTAAPLTVVTQCAGGRHRAATTAMALRAVVAGDVEEAAAYGLADAAEEFAGRDLVVDLVHRDLAKDVVDR
;
A
#
# COMPACT_ATOMS: atom_id res chain seq x y z
N MET A 1 9.45 26.88 -3.39
CA MET A 1 9.70 28.31 -3.09
C MET A 1 11.21 28.51 -3.12
N THR A 2 11.71 29.58 -3.75
CA THR A 2 13.16 29.84 -3.87
C THR A 2 13.61 30.74 -2.74
N VAL A 3 14.64 30.33 -1.99
CA VAL A 3 15.21 31.11 -0.89
C VAL A 3 16.66 31.46 -1.21
N SER A 4 17.02 32.72 -0.98
CA SER A 4 18.37 33.25 -1.14
C SER A 4 19.00 33.49 0.24
N TRP A 5 20.22 33.02 0.41
CA TRP A 5 20.98 33.07 1.65
C TRP A 5 21.87 34.33 1.70
N ALA A 6 22.25 34.77 2.91
CA ALA A 6 23.10 35.95 3.12
C ALA A 6 24.53 35.79 2.56
N ASP A 7 24.96 34.56 2.29
CA ASP A 7 26.24 34.23 1.66
C ASP A 7 26.16 34.10 0.12
N GLY A 8 25.01 34.47 -0.47
CA GLY A 8 24.82 34.55 -1.92
C GLY A 8 24.40 33.23 -2.57
N ARG A 9 24.20 32.15 -1.82
CA ARG A 9 23.63 30.90 -2.37
C ARG A 9 22.13 31.07 -2.59
N THR A 10 21.62 30.44 -3.65
CA THR A 10 20.19 30.36 -3.91
C THR A 10 19.80 28.90 -4.06
N THR A 11 18.83 28.45 -3.28
CA THR A 11 18.40 27.06 -3.29
C THR A 11 16.90 26.97 -3.56
N THR A 12 16.53 26.17 -4.56
CA THR A 12 15.14 25.83 -4.87
C THR A 12 14.76 24.63 -4.02
N HIS A 13 13.96 24.82 -2.98
CA HIS A 13 13.52 23.73 -2.10
C HIS A 13 12.01 23.46 -2.20
N CYS A 14 11.68 22.17 -2.18
CA CYS A 14 10.35 21.61 -1.87
C CYS A 14 10.22 21.19 -0.39
N THR A 15 11.14 21.59 0.49
CA THR A 15 11.32 21.00 1.84
C THR A 15 11.25 22.05 2.95
N GLY A 16 10.51 21.75 4.03
CA GLY A 16 10.29 22.65 5.18
C GLY A 16 11.55 22.91 6.03
N TRP A 17 11.56 24.07 6.70
CA TRP A 17 12.63 24.54 7.59
C TRP A 17 12.31 24.24 9.06
N ASP A 18 13.26 23.69 9.83
CA ASP A 18 13.13 23.47 11.28
C ASP A 18 13.79 24.62 12.07
N PRO A 19 13.01 25.55 12.66
CA PRO A 19 13.53 26.68 13.41
C PRO A 19 14.39 26.30 14.62
N LYS A 20 14.20 25.10 15.18
CA LYS A 20 14.91 24.68 16.41
C LYS A 20 16.28 24.11 16.13
N ARG A 21 16.54 23.68 14.89
CA ARG A 21 17.79 23.00 14.50
C ARG A 21 18.59 23.74 13.45
N ASP A 22 18.09 24.90 13.01
CA ASP A 22 18.64 25.77 11.97
C ASP A 22 19.21 24.98 10.78
N ARG A 23 18.41 24.03 10.29
CA ARG A 23 18.77 23.21 9.15
C ARG A 23 17.56 22.93 8.30
N VAL A 24 17.80 22.83 7.00
CA VAL A 24 16.83 22.29 6.06
C VAL A 24 16.66 20.80 6.37
N ILE A 25 15.46 20.39 6.78
CA ILE A 25 15.12 18.98 6.80
C ILE A 25 14.63 18.69 5.39
N ALA A 26 15.42 17.95 4.61
CA ALA A 26 14.86 17.35 3.41
C ALA A 26 13.76 16.38 3.87
N GLN A 27 12.49 16.78 3.74
CA GLN A 27 11.44 15.78 3.71
C GLN A 27 11.70 14.96 2.46
N PRO A 28 11.85 13.62 2.56
CA PRO A 28 11.88 12.79 1.37
C PRO A 28 10.64 13.15 0.54
N PRO A 29 10.73 13.09 -0.80
CA PRO A 29 9.55 13.30 -1.65
C PRO A 29 8.43 12.41 -1.11
N GLN A 30 7.26 12.98 -0.87
CA GLN A 30 6.11 12.17 -0.47
C GLN A 30 5.83 11.20 -1.59
N PRO A 31 5.58 9.91 -1.29
CA PRO A 31 5.23 8.95 -2.31
C PRO A 31 3.96 9.40 -3.02
N ASP A 32 3.88 9.20 -4.33
CA ASP A 32 2.66 9.46 -5.10
C ASP A 32 1.53 8.53 -4.61
N VAL A 33 1.89 7.30 -4.25
CA VAL A 33 0.96 6.30 -3.72
C VAL A 33 1.59 5.58 -2.52
N THR A 34 0.89 5.57 -1.39
CA THR A 34 1.21 4.73 -0.23
C THR A 34 0.19 3.60 -0.14
N ILE A 35 0.65 2.35 -0.13
CA ILE A 35 -0.18 1.17 0.06
C ILE A 35 0.07 0.61 1.45
N VAL A 36 -0.97 0.52 2.27
CA VAL A 36 -0.90 0.03 3.64
C VAL A 36 -1.72 -1.24 3.80
N SER A 37 -1.13 -2.31 4.34
CA SER A 37 -1.88 -3.50 4.70
C SER A 37 -2.09 -3.60 6.21
N ILE A 38 -3.33 -3.86 6.63
CA ILE A 38 -3.71 -3.93 8.05
C ILE A 38 -4.58 -5.15 8.38
N GLY A 39 -4.54 -5.55 9.65
CA GLY A 39 -5.35 -6.58 10.28
C GLY A 39 -6.25 -5.96 11.32
N ARG A 40 -7.57 -6.03 11.10
CA ARG A 40 -8.58 -5.46 12.01
C ARG A 40 -8.49 -6.01 13.45
N LEU A 41 -7.97 -7.23 13.63
CA LEU A 41 -7.83 -7.88 14.93
C LEU A 41 -6.63 -7.41 15.76
N HIS A 42 -5.67 -6.74 15.16
CA HIS A 42 -4.46 -6.28 15.86
C HIS A 42 -4.61 -4.93 16.56
N ASN A 43 -5.85 -4.44 16.71
CA ASN A 43 -6.13 -3.24 17.49
C ASN A 43 -6.45 -3.62 18.92
N ASP A 44 -5.46 -3.44 19.78
CA ASP A 44 -5.63 -3.24 21.21
C ASP A 44 -6.18 -1.82 21.53
N VAL A 45 -5.99 -0.85 20.61
CA VAL A 45 -6.52 0.52 20.73
C VAL A 45 -7.45 0.84 19.55
N GLU A 46 -8.76 1.00 19.82
CA GLU A 46 -9.82 1.26 18.82
C GLU A 46 -9.58 2.50 17.92
N GLY A 47 -8.66 3.41 18.27
CA GLY A 47 -8.41 4.65 17.52
C GLY A 47 -7.42 4.55 16.36
N GLU A 48 -6.40 3.69 16.43
CA GLU A 48 -5.28 3.74 15.46
C GLU A 48 -5.69 3.20 14.07
N TYR A 49 -6.60 2.24 14.03
CA TYR A 49 -7.17 1.74 12.78
C TYR A 49 -8.20 2.66 12.15
N ALA A 50 -8.98 3.35 12.98
CA ALA A 50 -9.92 4.36 12.50
C ALA A 50 -9.16 5.52 11.83
N ASP A 51 -8.03 5.95 12.38
CA ASP A 51 -7.20 7.00 11.76
C ASP A 51 -6.63 6.59 10.40
N VAL A 52 -6.07 5.38 10.27
CA VAL A 52 -5.52 4.89 8.99
C VAL A 52 -6.61 4.80 7.92
N LEU A 53 -7.80 4.29 8.26
CA LEU A 53 -8.92 4.23 7.32
C LEU A 53 -9.51 5.61 7.00
N GLN A 54 -9.54 6.54 7.95
CA GLN A 54 -10.01 7.90 7.73
C GLN A 54 -9.10 8.68 6.76
N ARG A 55 -7.81 8.35 6.73
CA ARG A 55 -6.83 8.91 5.79
C ARG A 55 -6.79 8.19 4.44
N ALA A 56 -7.45 7.04 4.31
CA ALA A 56 -7.43 6.28 3.07
C ALA A 56 -8.21 7.00 1.97
N THR A 57 -7.57 7.16 0.80
CA THR A 57 -8.26 7.52 -0.44
C THR A 57 -9.09 6.33 -0.92
N ILE A 58 -8.53 5.12 -0.86
CA ILE A 58 -9.18 3.87 -1.23
C ILE A 58 -8.98 2.86 -0.11
N ALA A 59 -10.05 2.17 0.30
CA ALA A 59 -9.98 1.11 1.31
C ALA A 59 -10.67 -0.16 0.82
N LEU A 60 -9.96 -1.29 0.88
CA LEU A 60 -10.42 -2.61 0.42
C LEU A 60 -10.61 -3.56 1.60
N ASP A 61 -11.86 -3.85 1.98
CA ASP A 61 -12.16 -4.91 2.96
C ASP A 61 -12.19 -6.30 2.34
N LEU A 62 -11.16 -7.09 2.61
CA LEU A 62 -11.01 -8.47 2.15
C LEU A 62 -11.43 -9.50 3.19
N SER A 63 -11.93 -9.05 4.35
CA SER A 63 -12.15 -9.92 5.50
C SER A 63 -13.38 -10.81 5.37
N ARG A 64 -14.43 -10.34 4.69
CA ARG A 64 -15.72 -11.03 4.54
C ARG A 64 -15.85 -11.76 3.21
N ASN A 65 -15.83 -11.01 2.10
CA ASN A 65 -16.15 -11.53 0.76
C ASN A 65 -15.10 -12.48 0.19
N PHE A 66 -13.85 -12.34 0.61
CA PHE A 66 -12.73 -13.21 0.20
C PHE A 66 -12.26 -14.12 1.33
N ARG A 67 -13.18 -14.51 2.23
CA ARG A 67 -12.86 -15.50 3.26
C ARG A 67 -12.90 -16.89 2.65
N ASP A 68 -11.77 -17.59 2.70
CA ASP A 68 -11.71 -19.01 2.35
C ASP A 68 -12.61 -19.82 3.31
N PRO A 69 -13.64 -20.53 2.80
CA PRO A 69 -14.47 -21.41 3.61
C PRO A 69 -13.71 -22.66 4.10
N HIS A 70 -12.63 -23.05 3.42
CA HIS A 70 -11.83 -24.24 3.70
C HIS A 70 -10.55 -23.89 4.45
N VAL A 71 -10.69 -23.19 5.58
CA VAL A 71 -9.57 -22.73 6.43
C VAL A 71 -8.55 -23.86 6.63
N ARG A 72 -7.41 -23.75 5.96
CA ARG A 72 -6.34 -24.73 6.07
C ARG A 72 -5.48 -24.42 7.29
N ALA A 73 -5.35 -25.39 8.19
CA ALA A 73 -4.62 -25.22 9.44
C ALA A 73 -3.11 -25.02 9.22
N ASP A 74 -2.55 -25.58 8.15
CA ASP A 74 -1.14 -25.48 7.76
C ASP A 74 -0.72 -24.05 7.38
N LEU A 75 -1.64 -23.22 6.88
CA LEU A 75 -1.36 -21.82 6.52
C LEU A 75 -1.38 -20.86 7.70
N ARG A 76 -1.86 -21.28 8.88
CA ARG A 76 -2.11 -20.38 10.02
C ARG A 76 -0.86 -19.63 10.46
N GLN A 77 0.27 -20.34 10.54
CA GLN A 77 1.53 -19.77 11.02
C GLN A 77 2.34 -19.06 9.92
N LEU A 78 2.08 -19.38 8.65
CA LEU A 78 2.71 -18.73 7.50
C LEU A 78 2.20 -17.30 7.33
N THR A 79 2.85 -16.53 6.46
CA THR A 79 2.55 -15.12 6.16
C THR A 79 2.60 -14.86 4.66
N ALA A 80 2.28 -13.64 4.23
CA ALA A 80 2.45 -13.23 2.84
C ALA A 80 3.91 -13.25 2.33
N HIS A 81 4.91 -13.45 3.20
CA HIS A 81 6.28 -13.74 2.76
C HIS A 81 6.41 -15.14 2.15
N ASP A 82 5.53 -16.06 2.52
CA ASP A 82 5.52 -17.43 2.01
C ASP A 82 4.74 -17.52 0.70
N GLN A 83 5.36 -18.09 -0.34
CA GLN A 83 4.76 -18.18 -1.67
C GLN A 83 3.41 -18.91 -1.65
N VAL A 84 3.29 -19.99 -0.87
CA VAL A 84 2.05 -20.77 -0.76
C VAL A 84 0.87 -19.93 -0.23
N VAL A 85 1.12 -18.96 0.65
CA VAL A 85 0.09 -18.04 1.12
C VAL A 85 -0.32 -17.09 0.00
N ARG A 86 0.66 -16.53 -0.72
CA ARG A 86 0.38 -15.63 -1.85
C ARG A 86 -0.44 -16.35 -2.92
N ASP A 87 -0.03 -17.55 -3.31
CA ASP A 87 -0.72 -18.37 -4.30
C ASP A 87 -2.16 -18.66 -3.87
N THR A 88 -2.37 -19.04 -2.61
CA THR A 88 -3.70 -19.32 -2.06
C THR A 88 -4.60 -18.08 -2.09
N VAL A 89 -4.07 -16.92 -1.68
CA VAL A 89 -4.82 -15.67 -1.72
C VAL A 89 -5.16 -15.28 -3.16
N MET A 90 -4.19 -15.32 -4.07
CA MET A 90 -4.42 -14.95 -5.47
C MET A 90 -5.31 -15.94 -6.22
N ALA A 91 -5.35 -17.21 -5.81
CA ALA A 91 -6.28 -18.21 -6.34
C ALA A 91 -7.72 -18.00 -5.86
N THR A 92 -7.97 -17.14 -4.87
CA THR A 92 -9.33 -16.84 -4.40
C THR A 92 -10.10 -16.09 -5.49
N PRO A 93 -11.27 -16.59 -5.95
CA PRO A 93 -12.04 -15.92 -7.00
C PRO A 93 -12.37 -14.46 -6.66
N GLY A 94 -12.21 -13.56 -7.64
CA GLY A 94 -12.51 -12.14 -7.50
C GLY A 94 -11.36 -11.29 -6.94
N VAL A 95 -10.30 -11.88 -6.37
CA VAL A 95 -9.19 -11.11 -5.80
C VAL A 95 -8.42 -10.35 -6.89
N ARG A 96 -8.10 -11.01 -8.02
CA ARG A 96 -7.38 -10.36 -9.13
C ARG A 96 -8.22 -9.26 -9.76
N GLU A 97 -9.51 -9.51 -9.93
CA GLU A 97 -10.47 -8.59 -10.52
C GLU A 97 -10.61 -7.33 -9.66
N VAL A 98 -10.70 -7.47 -8.34
CA VAL A 98 -10.72 -6.31 -7.43
C VAL A 98 -9.41 -5.53 -7.46
N LEU A 99 -8.26 -6.21 -7.55
CA LEU A 99 -6.96 -5.52 -7.65
C LEU A 99 -6.83 -4.75 -8.96
N ALA A 100 -7.21 -5.34 -10.09
CA ALA A 100 -7.23 -4.67 -11.38
C ALA A 100 -8.18 -3.45 -11.37
N ALA A 101 -9.39 -3.60 -10.81
CA ALA A 101 -10.33 -2.48 -10.68
C ALA A 101 -9.82 -1.39 -9.73
N THR A 102 -9.03 -1.75 -8.72
CA THR A 102 -8.40 -0.80 -7.79
C THR A 102 -7.25 -0.06 -8.47
N ALA A 103 -6.47 -0.73 -9.31
CA ALA A 103 -5.45 -0.10 -10.14
C ALA A 103 -6.10 0.97 -11.06
N LEU A 104 -7.24 0.66 -11.69
CA LEU A 104 -8.01 1.64 -12.47
C LEU A 104 -8.52 2.82 -11.62
N GLN A 105 -8.98 2.58 -10.38
CA GLN A 105 -9.35 3.67 -9.47
C GLN A 105 -8.16 4.59 -9.16
N ILE A 106 -6.99 4.00 -8.87
CA ILE A 106 -5.75 4.75 -8.62
C ILE A 106 -5.42 5.64 -9.82
N GLN A 107 -5.51 5.10 -11.05
CA GLN A 107 -5.31 5.92 -12.25
C GLN A 107 -6.28 7.09 -12.34
N GLY A 108 -7.57 6.84 -12.06
CA GLY A 108 -8.58 7.89 -12.05
C GLY A 108 -8.25 9.01 -11.07
N TYR A 109 -7.79 8.68 -9.87
CA TYR A 109 -7.34 9.68 -8.89
C TYR A 109 -6.08 10.43 -9.35
N LEU A 110 -5.09 9.72 -9.90
CA LEU A 110 -3.85 10.34 -10.41
C LEU A 110 -4.08 11.26 -11.62
N ALA A 111 -5.14 11.02 -12.40
CA ALA A 111 -5.54 11.88 -13.52
C ALA A 111 -6.35 13.11 -13.07
N GLY A 112 -6.69 13.21 -11.78
CA GLY A 112 -7.43 14.33 -11.21
C GLY A 112 -6.66 15.66 -11.30
N PRO A 113 -7.35 16.80 -11.12
CA PRO A 113 -6.74 18.13 -11.27
C PRO A 113 -5.74 18.50 -10.16
N THR A 114 -5.62 17.67 -9.12
CA THR A 114 -4.77 17.91 -7.94
C THR A 114 -3.82 16.73 -7.76
N ALA A 115 -2.51 17.01 -7.69
CA ALA A 115 -1.47 16.02 -7.41
C ALA A 115 -1.34 15.76 -5.89
N ALA A 116 -2.40 15.24 -5.27
CA ALA A 116 -2.35 14.84 -3.86
C ALA A 116 -1.90 13.37 -3.74
N PRO A 117 -1.01 13.04 -2.79
CA PRO A 117 -0.64 11.66 -2.50
C PRO A 117 -1.85 10.79 -2.21
N LEU A 118 -1.85 9.57 -2.75
CA LEU A 118 -2.92 8.61 -2.53
C LEU A 118 -2.55 7.65 -1.40
N THR A 119 -3.50 7.36 -0.53
CA THR A 119 -3.36 6.29 0.47
C THR A 119 -4.34 5.17 0.14
N VAL A 120 -3.81 3.99 -0.14
CA VAL A 120 -4.60 2.79 -0.42
C VAL A 120 -4.44 1.81 0.72
N VAL A 121 -5.55 1.43 1.34
CA VAL A 121 -5.54 0.49 2.45
C VAL A 121 -6.14 -0.84 2.01
N THR A 122 -5.40 -1.93 2.21
CA THR A 122 -5.93 -3.29 2.12
C THR A 122 -6.10 -3.84 3.53
N GLN A 123 -7.24 -4.46 3.81
CA GLN A 123 -7.51 -4.98 5.14
C GLN A 123 -8.09 -6.37 5.13
N CYS A 124 -7.71 -7.16 6.12
CA CYS A 124 -8.35 -8.43 6.42
C CYS A 124 -8.47 -8.62 7.93
N ALA A 125 -8.83 -9.82 8.39
CA ALA A 125 -8.98 -10.06 9.82
C ALA A 125 -7.66 -9.90 10.59
N GLY A 126 -6.60 -10.63 10.20
CA GLY A 126 -5.31 -10.62 10.90
C GLY A 126 -4.18 -9.89 10.19
N GLY A 127 -4.38 -9.35 8.98
CA GLY A 127 -3.36 -8.57 8.25
C GLY A 127 -2.21 -9.38 7.62
N ARG A 128 -1.92 -10.59 8.12
CA ARG A 128 -0.75 -11.42 7.72
C ARG A 128 -0.86 -12.11 6.36
N HIS A 129 -2.06 -12.28 5.81
CA HIS A 129 -2.30 -13.05 4.57
C HIS A 129 -2.89 -12.19 3.46
N ARG A 130 -4.23 -12.09 3.41
CA ARG A 130 -4.98 -11.43 2.33
C ARG A 130 -4.55 -9.98 2.13
N ALA A 131 -4.64 -9.16 3.19
CA ALA A 131 -4.23 -7.76 3.14
C ALA A 131 -2.80 -7.60 2.62
N ALA A 132 -1.83 -8.21 3.30
CA ALA A 132 -0.42 -8.11 2.91
C ALA A 132 -0.16 -8.60 1.47
N THR A 133 -0.69 -9.76 1.08
CA THR A 133 -0.53 -10.29 -0.28
C THR A 133 -1.09 -9.33 -1.32
N THR A 134 -2.32 -8.86 -1.13
CA THR A 134 -2.95 -7.93 -2.07
C THR A 134 -2.23 -6.58 -2.12
N ALA A 135 -1.65 -6.11 -1.00
CA ALA A 135 -0.85 -4.90 -0.98
C ALA A 135 0.44 -5.05 -1.78
N MET A 136 1.14 -6.19 -1.65
CA MET A 136 2.33 -6.49 -2.45
C MET A 136 1.99 -6.56 -3.95
N ALA A 137 0.93 -7.28 -4.30
CA ALA A 137 0.47 -7.41 -5.69
C ALA A 137 0.09 -6.05 -6.29
N LEU A 138 -0.66 -5.24 -5.55
CA LEU A 138 -1.06 -3.90 -6.00
C LEU A 138 0.14 -2.95 -6.10
N ARG A 139 1.12 -3.05 -5.20
CA ARG A 139 2.37 -2.29 -5.30
C ARG A 139 3.11 -2.62 -6.59
N ALA A 140 3.28 -3.90 -6.93
CA ALA A 140 3.92 -4.31 -8.17
C ALA A 140 3.22 -3.69 -9.39
N VAL A 141 1.89 -3.75 -9.43
CA VAL A 141 1.08 -3.12 -10.50
C VAL A 141 1.31 -1.62 -10.58
N VAL A 142 1.15 -0.89 -9.47
CA VAL A 142 1.18 0.59 -9.47
C VAL A 142 2.60 1.13 -9.67
N ALA A 143 3.63 0.37 -9.27
CA ALA A 143 5.02 0.68 -9.57
C ALA A 143 5.38 0.45 -11.04
N GLY A 144 4.48 -0.14 -11.85
CA GLY A 144 4.75 -0.50 -13.23
C GLY A 144 5.74 -1.67 -13.38
N ASP A 145 5.92 -2.48 -12.32
CA ASP A 145 6.76 -3.67 -12.35
C ASP A 145 5.98 -4.84 -12.97
N VAL A 146 6.04 -4.93 -14.31
CA VAL A 146 5.27 -5.92 -15.08
C VAL A 146 5.71 -7.35 -14.75
N GLU A 147 6.99 -7.58 -14.48
CA GLU A 147 7.51 -8.92 -14.15
C GLU A 147 7.02 -9.37 -12.77
N GLU A 148 7.13 -8.51 -11.76
CA GLU A 148 6.63 -8.81 -10.42
C GLU A 148 5.09 -8.95 -10.43
N ALA A 149 4.38 -8.08 -11.15
CA ALA A 149 2.92 -8.16 -11.27
C ALA A 149 2.46 -9.43 -12.01
N ALA A 150 3.23 -9.93 -12.99
CA ALA A 150 2.94 -11.18 -13.68
C ALA A 150 2.93 -12.38 -12.72
N ALA A 151 3.78 -12.40 -11.69
CA ALA A 151 3.78 -13.43 -10.66
C ALA A 151 2.46 -13.49 -9.87
N TYR A 152 1.69 -12.39 -9.85
CA TYR A 152 0.35 -12.31 -9.26
C TYR A 152 -0.78 -12.53 -10.29
N GLY A 153 -0.45 -12.64 -11.57
CA GLY A 153 -1.42 -12.70 -12.68
C GLY A 153 -2.05 -11.34 -12.98
N LEU A 154 -1.28 -10.26 -12.86
CA LEU A 154 -1.72 -8.88 -13.03
C LEU A 154 -0.84 -8.07 -14.01
N ALA A 155 -0.16 -8.74 -14.95
CA ALA A 155 0.73 -8.10 -15.92
C ALA A 155 0.02 -7.00 -16.71
N ASP A 156 -1.13 -7.30 -17.31
CA ASP A 156 -1.93 -6.35 -18.10
C ASP A 156 -2.30 -5.08 -17.31
N ALA A 157 -2.57 -5.23 -16.01
CA ALA A 157 -2.88 -4.07 -15.16
C ALA A 157 -1.64 -3.19 -14.90
N ALA A 158 -0.45 -3.78 -14.86
CA ALA A 158 0.81 -3.09 -14.61
C ALA A 158 1.32 -2.33 -15.85
N GLU A 159 1.00 -2.79 -17.06
CA GLU A 159 1.41 -2.14 -18.32
C GLU A 159 0.95 -0.68 -18.39
N GLU A 160 -0.25 -0.38 -17.90
CA GLU A 160 -0.80 0.97 -17.84
C GLU A 160 -0.04 1.92 -16.86
N PHE A 161 0.81 1.35 -16.00
CA PHE A 161 1.67 2.08 -15.07
C PHE A 161 3.14 2.11 -15.49
N ALA A 162 3.52 1.28 -16.47
CA ALA A 162 4.90 1.19 -16.93
C ALA A 162 5.39 2.56 -17.46
N GLY A 163 6.59 2.96 -17.02
CA GLY A 163 7.22 4.22 -17.45
C GLY A 163 6.61 5.49 -16.86
N ARG A 164 5.71 5.39 -15.87
CA ARG A 164 5.16 6.57 -15.16
C ARG A 164 6.03 7.09 -14.02
N ASP A 165 7.10 6.37 -13.67
CA ASP A 165 8.08 6.72 -12.62
C ASP A 165 7.44 7.13 -11.28
N LEU A 166 6.32 6.50 -10.91
CA LEU A 166 5.63 6.77 -9.65
C LEU A 166 6.45 6.27 -8.45
N VAL A 167 6.53 7.09 -7.41
CA VAL A 167 7.08 6.68 -6.12
C VAL A 167 5.99 5.97 -5.32
N VAL A 168 6.12 4.64 -5.17
CA VAL A 168 5.13 3.78 -4.50
C VAL A 168 5.71 3.19 -3.21
N ASP A 169 5.16 3.61 -2.08
CA ASP A 169 5.51 3.06 -0.77
C ASP A 169 4.59 1.90 -0.39
N LEU A 170 5.16 0.88 0.26
CA LEU A 170 4.43 -0.27 0.78
C LEU A 170 4.71 -0.41 2.28
N VAL A 171 3.64 -0.41 3.08
CA VAL A 171 3.71 -0.53 4.53
C VAL A 171 2.86 -1.69 5.01
N HIS A 172 3.48 -2.64 5.70
CA HIS A 172 2.76 -3.73 6.37
C HIS A 172 2.71 -3.49 7.88
N ARG A 173 1.54 -3.15 8.43
CA ARG A 173 1.40 -2.89 9.87
C ARG A 173 1.42 -4.15 10.72
N ASP A 174 0.85 -5.23 10.18
CA ASP A 174 0.54 -6.44 10.97
C ASP A 174 1.17 -7.72 10.42
N LEU A 175 1.91 -7.66 9.31
CA LEU A 175 2.50 -8.85 8.67
C LEU A 175 3.48 -9.58 9.59
N ALA A 176 4.27 -8.83 10.36
CA ALA A 176 5.26 -9.36 11.30
C ALA A 176 4.69 -9.64 12.70
N LYS A 177 3.40 -9.39 12.94
CA LYS A 177 2.76 -9.64 14.24
C LYS A 177 2.40 -11.13 14.38
N ASP A 178 2.19 -11.54 15.63
CA ASP A 178 1.78 -12.89 15.97
C ASP A 178 0.38 -13.23 15.44
N VAL A 179 0.03 -14.51 15.40
CA VAL A 179 -1.33 -14.93 15.07
C VAL A 179 -2.28 -14.48 16.18
N VAL A 180 -3.39 -13.81 15.82
CA VAL A 180 -4.46 -13.51 16.79
C VAL A 180 -5.40 -14.71 16.87
N ASP A 181 -5.47 -15.31 18.06
CA ASP A 181 -6.46 -16.34 18.37
C ASP A 181 -7.85 -15.70 18.54
N ARG A 182 -8.86 -16.35 17.97
CA ARG A 182 -10.27 -15.93 17.98
C ARG A 182 -11.14 -16.99 18.59
#